data_AF-A0A7W0VX02-F1
#
_entry.id   AF-A0A7W0VX02-F1
#
_cell.length_a   1.000
_cell.length_b   1.000
_cell.length_c   1.000
_cell.angle_alpha   90.00
_cell.angle_beta   90.00
_cell.angle_gamma   90.00
#
_symmetry.space_group_name_H-M   'P 1'
#
loop_
_entity.id
_entity.type
_entity.pdbx_description
1 polymer ?
#
loop_
_entity_poly.entity_id
_entity_poly.type
_entity_poly.pdbx_seq_one_letter_code
_entity_poly.pdbx_strand_id
1 'polypeptide(L)'
;MKNLKTMVLVVLLAASLSACKKKDGGGSGDSLGVPECDEYLTRMDACAKKIGDSKGGGQLTKMADMMRKSWKEDVKDAEMKKSMPEGCRSAIRDMAKQNPDCDWGVATAPAAPAAGGGDLPPECAEYKAAIEALSKCEKLPQASRDALKQSYEQTSAAWASVPAEGRAALGTACKSATDAVKQSAAACN
;
A
#
# COMPACT_ATOMS: atom_id res chain seq x y z
N MET A 1 -36.32 35.84 4.93
CA MET A 1 -37.04 34.92 4.01
C MET A 1 -36.36 34.94 2.65
N LYS A 2 -35.72 33.82 2.25
CA LYS A 2 -35.33 33.39 0.88
C LYS A 2 -34.14 32.43 1.02
N ASN A 3 -34.40 31.12 0.96
CA ASN A 3 -33.46 30.02 0.60
C ASN A 3 -34.18 28.68 0.79
N LEU A 4 -35.06 28.31 -0.15
CA LEU A 4 -35.68 26.98 -0.17
C LEU A 4 -36.13 26.65 -1.60
N LYS A 5 -35.17 26.38 -2.51
CA LYS A 5 -35.46 25.90 -3.87
C LYS A 5 -34.21 25.38 -4.60
N THR A 6 -33.44 24.48 -3.99
CA THR A 6 -32.55 23.60 -4.76
C THR A 6 -32.25 22.32 -3.96
N MET A 7 -32.39 21.17 -4.62
CA MET A 7 -32.04 19.81 -4.20
C MET A 7 -33.04 19.01 -3.35
N VAL A 8 -34.15 18.66 -4.00
CA VAL A 8 -34.62 17.26 -4.07
C VAL A 8 -33.78 16.58 -5.16
N LEU A 9 -32.83 15.70 -4.82
CA LEU A 9 -32.44 14.45 -5.54
C LEU A 9 -31.12 13.81 -4.99
N VAL A 10 -31.14 13.24 -3.78
CA VAL A 10 -30.25 12.11 -3.41
C VAL A 10 -31.03 11.18 -2.47
N VAL A 11 -32.07 10.54 -3.03
CA VAL A 11 -32.62 9.28 -2.53
C VAL A 11 -32.19 8.24 -3.56
N LEU A 12 -31.08 7.54 -3.29
CA LEU A 12 -30.76 6.18 -3.78
C LEU A 12 -29.31 5.81 -3.40
N LEU A 13 -29.14 5.37 -2.15
CA LEU A 13 -28.26 4.25 -1.76
C LEU A 13 -28.47 3.88 -0.27
N ALA A 14 -29.73 3.85 0.13
CA ALA A 14 -30.20 3.20 1.36
C ALA A 14 -31.27 2.16 0.95
N ALA A 15 -30.86 1.12 0.22
CA ALA A 15 -31.67 -0.09 -0.01
C ALA A 15 -30.81 -1.19 -0.68
N SER A 16 -29.90 -1.80 0.08
CA SER A 16 -29.45 -3.18 -0.16
C SER A 16 -29.12 -3.84 1.18
N LEU A 17 -30.00 -3.61 2.17
CA LEU A 17 -30.12 -4.42 3.37
C LEU A 17 -31.19 -5.48 3.09
N SER A 18 -30.81 -6.60 2.50
CA SER A 18 -31.56 -7.86 2.56
C SER A 18 -30.67 -9.02 2.13
N ALA A 19 -30.41 -9.92 3.08
CA ALA A 19 -29.80 -11.25 2.90
C ALA A 19 -28.27 -11.36 2.70
N CYS A 20 -27.47 -10.89 3.66
CA CYS A 20 -26.25 -11.62 4.05
C CYS A 20 -26.46 -12.21 5.44
N LYS A 21 -26.83 -13.49 5.42
CA LYS A 21 -27.03 -14.37 6.56
C LYS A 21 -25.87 -14.22 7.55
N LYS A 22 -26.21 -13.79 8.77
CA LYS A 22 -25.38 -13.90 9.96
C LYS A 22 -24.82 -15.32 10.04
N LYS A 23 -23.50 -15.45 9.90
CA LYS A 23 -22.73 -16.62 10.32
C LYS A 23 -21.80 -16.15 11.44
N ASP A 24 -22.26 -16.36 12.67
CA ASP A 24 -21.42 -16.49 13.84
C ASP A 24 -20.44 -17.65 13.64
N GLY A 25 -19.22 -17.50 14.15
CA GLY A 25 -18.28 -18.61 14.37
C GLY A 25 -16.90 -18.41 13.78
N GLY A 26 -15.98 -17.95 14.63
CA GLY A 26 -14.69 -18.59 14.90
C GLY A 26 -13.64 -18.64 13.79
N GLY A 27 -12.47 -18.06 14.06
CA GLY A 27 -11.25 -18.38 13.30
C GLY A 27 -10.25 -17.23 13.24
N SER A 28 -9.65 -16.86 14.37
CA SER A 28 -8.32 -16.25 14.37
C SER A 28 -7.36 -17.34 13.86
N GLY A 29 -7.18 -17.46 12.54
CA GLY A 29 -6.39 -18.55 11.97
C GLY A 29 -6.52 -18.83 10.47
N ASP A 30 -7.39 -18.15 9.73
CA ASP A 30 -7.46 -18.32 8.27
C ASP A 30 -6.51 -17.36 7.56
N SER A 31 -5.32 -17.85 7.22
CA SER A 31 -4.40 -17.17 6.31
C SER A 31 -5.05 -16.92 4.95
N LEU A 32 -4.75 -15.75 4.37
CA LEU A 32 -5.16 -15.35 3.03
C LEU A 32 -4.36 -16.06 1.93
N GLY A 33 -3.28 -16.74 2.31
CA GLY A 33 -2.37 -17.39 1.36
C GLY A 33 -1.55 -16.37 0.57
N VAL A 34 -1.39 -15.17 1.13
CA VAL A 34 -0.48 -14.12 0.69
C VAL A 34 0.31 -13.69 1.93
N PRO A 35 1.56 -14.15 2.08
CA PRO A 35 2.29 -14.03 3.35
C PRO A 35 2.45 -12.57 3.80
N GLU A 36 2.59 -11.62 2.88
CA GLU A 36 2.69 -10.19 3.19
C GLU A 36 1.39 -9.61 3.76
N CYS A 37 0.25 -10.10 3.28
CA CYS A 37 -1.06 -9.66 3.79
C CYS A 37 -1.40 -10.33 5.12
N ASP A 38 -1.00 -11.59 5.29
CA ASP A 38 -1.12 -12.31 6.57
C ASP A 38 -0.25 -11.66 7.66
N GLU A 39 0.96 -11.22 7.29
CA GLU A 39 1.85 -10.47 8.16
C GLU A 39 1.25 -9.10 8.54
N TYR A 40 0.69 -8.35 7.59
CA TYR A 40 -0.02 -7.10 7.86
C TYR A 40 -1.15 -7.26 8.87
N LEU A 41 -2.04 -8.23 8.63
CA LEU A 41 -3.19 -8.49 9.50
C LEU A 41 -2.76 -8.94 10.91
N THR A 42 -1.72 -9.77 10.99
CA THR A 42 -1.15 -10.20 12.28
C THR A 42 -0.63 -9.00 13.07
N ARG A 43 0.06 -8.07 12.41
CA ARG A 43 0.59 -6.86 13.05
C ARG A 43 -0.50 -5.87 13.42
N MET A 44 -1.55 -5.73 12.61
CA MET A 44 -2.74 -4.97 12.98
C MET A 44 -3.39 -5.51 14.25
N ASP A 45 -3.60 -6.82 14.34
CA ASP A 45 -4.17 -7.48 15.52
C ASP A 45 -3.27 -7.30 16.76
N ALA A 46 -1.95 -7.42 16.60
CA ALA A 46 -0.99 -7.17 17.68
C ALA A 46 -0.99 -5.70 18.13
N CYS A 47 -1.03 -4.76 17.18
CA CYS A 47 -1.11 -3.33 17.43
C CYS A 47 -2.41 -2.97 18.15
N ALA A 48 -3.55 -3.48 17.68
CA ALA A 48 -4.86 -3.28 18.30
C ALA A 48 -4.87 -3.74 19.76
N LYS A 49 -4.30 -4.91 20.05
CA LYS A 49 -4.15 -5.42 21.42
C LYS A 49 -3.22 -4.53 22.26
N LYS A 50 -2.13 -4.04 21.68
CA LYS A 50 -1.15 -3.19 22.37
C LYS A 50 -1.74 -1.84 22.78
N ILE A 51 -2.49 -1.19 21.89
CA ILE A 51 -3.04 0.14 22.17
C ILE A 51 -4.33 0.10 22.98
N GLY A 52 -5.03 -1.05 22.96
CA GLY A 52 -6.29 -1.27 23.67
C GLY A 52 -7.47 -0.46 23.12
N ASP A 53 -8.69 -0.79 23.56
CA ASP A 53 -9.91 -0.12 23.09
C ASP A 53 -9.93 1.39 23.37
N SER A 54 -9.30 1.83 24.46
CA SER A 54 -9.21 3.25 24.84
C SER A 54 -8.49 4.13 23.81
N LYS A 55 -7.65 3.54 22.94
CA LYS A 55 -6.95 4.25 21.86
C LYS A 55 -7.42 3.81 20.47
N GLY A 56 -8.59 3.17 20.38
CA GLY A 56 -9.15 2.71 19.11
C GLY A 56 -8.69 1.31 18.69
N GLY A 57 -8.14 0.49 19.60
CA GLY A 57 -7.76 -0.90 19.31
C GLY A 57 -8.91 -1.73 18.75
N GLY A 58 -10.12 -1.61 19.31
CA GLY A 58 -11.30 -2.29 18.78
C GLY A 58 -11.70 -1.82 17.37
N GLN A 59 -11.38 -0.58 16.99
CA GLN A 59 -11.58 -0.10 15.62
C GLN A 59 -10.56 -0.72 14.67
N LEU A 60 -9.30 -0.85 15.08
CA LEU A 60 -8.25 -1.53 14.30
C LEU A 60 -8.58 -3.01 14.11
N THR A 61 -9.04 -3.72 15.15
CA THR A 61 -9.48 -5.12 15.01
C THR A 61 -10.64 -5.24 14.03
N LYS A 62 -11.67 -4.39 14.14
CA LYS A 62 -12.78 -4.38 13.17
C LYS A 62 -12.33 -4.09 11.75
N MET A 63 -11.39 -3.16 11.57
CA MET A 63 -10.84 -2.81 10.28
C MET A 63 -10.01 -3.96 9.69
N ALA A 64 -9.21 -4.64 10.51
CA ALA A 64 -8.47 -5.84 10.13
C ALA A 64 -9.42 -6.98 9.72
N ASP A 65 -10.50 -7.22 10.48
CA ASP A 65 -11.51 -8.23 10.13
C ASP A 65 -12.24 -7.91 8.82
N MET A 66 -12.56 -6.64 8.58
CA MET A 66 -13.20 -6.21 7.34
C MET A 66 -12.25 -6.38 6.15
N MET A 67 -10.98 -5.96 6.27
CA MET A 67 -9.97 -6.19 5.24
C MET A 67 -9.72 -7.67 5.00
N ARG A 68 -9.58 -8.49 6.05
CA ARG A 68 -9.41 -9.93 5.92
C ARG A 68 -10.57 -10.56 5.13
N LYS A 69 -11.81 -10.16 5.39
CA LYS A 69 -12.98 -10.64 4.64
C LYS A 69 -12.96 -10.20 3.18
N SER A 70 -12.70 -8.92 2.90
CA SER A 70 -12.60 -8.42 1.53
C SER A 70 -11.49 -9.16 0.78
N TRP A 71 -10.31 -9.20 1.38
CA TRP A 71 -9.14 -9.79 0.78
C TRP A 71 -9.27 -11.29 0.56
N LYS A 72 -9.99 -12.01 1.43
CA LYS A 72 -10.26 -13.44 1.24
C LYS A 72 -11.14 -13.72 0.02
N GLU A 73 -12.00 -12.78 -0.37
CA GLU A 73 -12.73 -12.87 -1.64
C GLU A 73 -11.83 -12.46 -2.80
N ASP A 74 -11.05 -11.40 -2.65
CA ASP A 74 -10.16 -10.87 -3.70
C ASP A 74 -9.03 -11.86 -4.07
N VAL A 75 -8.46 -12.61 -3.11
CA VAL A 75 -7.42 -13.63 -3.38
C VAL A 75 -7.94 -14.84 -4.14
N LYS A 76 -9.25 -14.99 -4.32
CA LYS A 76 -9.82 -16.00 -5.22
C LYS A 76 -9.62 -15.60 -6.69
N ASP A 77 -9.48 -14.31 -6.96
CA ASP A 77 -9.11 -13.80 -8.27
C ASP A 77 -7.58 -13.83 -8.43
N ALA A 78 -7.12 -14.45 -9.52
CA ALA A 78 -5.70 -14.68 -9.75
C ALA A 78 -4.94 -13.40 -10.13
N GLU A 79 -5.60 -12.37 -10.65
CA GLU A 79 -5.00 -11.08 -10.98
C GLU A 79 -4.83 -10.24 -9.71
N MET A 80 -5.87 -10.18 -8.87
CA MET A 80 -5.82 -9.48 -7.58
C MET A 80 -4.84 -10.14 -6.60
N LYS A 81 -4.76 -11.48 -6.58
CA LYS A 81 -3.78 -12.19 -5.76
C LYS A 81 -2.32 -11.85 -6.13
N LYS A 82 -2.04 -11.48 -7.38
CA LYS A 82 -0.69 -11.09 -7.83
C LYS A 82 -0.30 -9.68 -7.39
N SER A 83 -1.26 -8.75 -7.31
CA SER A 83 -1.00 -7.36 -6.90
C SER A 83 -1.03 -7.17 -5.38
N MET A 84 -1.70 -8.07 -4.65
CA MET A 84 -1.83 -8.01 -3.19
C MET A 84 -0.53 -7.94 -2.39
N PRO A 85 0.54 -8.71 -2.69
CA PRO A 85 1.79 -8.62 -1.94
C PRO A 85 2.37 -7.20 -1.87
N GLU A 86 2.29 -6.44 -2.96
CA GLU A 86 2.78 -5.06 -3.01
C GLU A 86 1.85 -4.11 -2.24
N GLY A 87 0.53 -4.26 -2.43
CA GLY A 87 -0.48 -3.48 -1.71
C GLY A 87 -0.36 -3.65 -0.18
N CYS A 88 -0.22 -4.89 0.29
CA CYS A 88 -0.06 -5.20 1.71
C CYS A 88 1.26 -4.66 2.28
N ARG A 89 2.37 -4.75 1.53
CA ARG A 89 3.64 -4.12 1.93
C ARG A 89 3.54 -2.60 2.01
N SER A 90 2.84 -1.95 1.07
CA SER A 90 2.62 -0.51 1.14
C SER A 90 1.78 -0.14 2.37
N ALA A 91 0.69 -0.87 2.61
CA ALA A 91 -0.17 -0.66 3.76
C ALA A 91 0.58 -0.82 5.10
N ILE A 92 1.47 -1.81 5.22
CA ILE A 92 2.34 -1.96 6.41
C ILE A 92 3.18 -0.69 6.61
N ARG A 93 3.82 -0.16 5.55
CA ARG A 93 4.66 1.04 5.65
C ARG A 93 3.86 2.28 6.04
N ASP A 94 2.67 2.46 5.48
CA ASP A 94 1.83 3.62 5.80
C ASP A 94 1.25 3.53 7.21
N MET A 95 0.88 2.33 7.65
CA MET A 95 0.45 2.09 9.03
C MET A 95 1.58 2.31 10.04
N ALA A 96 2.81 1.97 9.69
CA ALA A 96 3.98 2.25 10.53
C ALA A 96 4.22 3.75 10.73
N LYS A 97 3.99 4.57 9.70
CA LYS A 97 4.09 6.03 9.82
C LYS A 97 3.00 6.60 10.73
N GLN A 98 1.78 6.07 10.64
CA GLN A 98 0.63 6.56 11.40
C GLN A 98 0.61 6.06 12.84
N ASN A 99 1.11 4.84 13.08
CA ASN A 99 1.09 4.18 14.38
C ASN A 99 2.52 3.74 14.75
N PRO A 100 3.44 4.69 15.02
CA PRO A 100 4.83 4.39 15.34
C PRO A 100 4.98 3.62 16.66
N ASP A 101 3.97 3.65 17.52
CA ASP A 101 3.93 2.89 18.77
C ASP A 101 3.75 1.38 18.57
N CYS A 102 3.39 0.93 17.38
CA CYS A 102 3.12 -0.47 17.08
C CYS A 102 4.27 -1.13 16.33
N ASP A 103 4.48 -2.42 16.62
CA ASP A 103 5.48 -3.22 15.91
C ASP A 103 4.90 -3.64 14.56
N TRP A 104 5.17 -2.83 13.54
CA TRP A 104 4.75 -3.12 12.17
C TRP A 104 5.75 -3.98 11.41
N GLY A 105 6.81 -4.47 12.07
CA GLY A 105 7.90 -5.28 11.53
C GLY A 105 8.49 -4.81 10.19
N VAL A 106 8.17 -3.59 9.77
CA VAL A 106 9.14 -2.72 9.13
C VAL A 106 10.20 -2.55 10.18
N ALA A 107 11.34 -3.21 10.01
CA ALA A 107 12.55 -2.68 10.59
C ALA A 107 12.53 -1.20 10.20
N THR A 108 12.36 -0.31 11.18
CA THR A 108 13.01 0.99 11.10
C THR A 108 14.46 0.62 10.89
N ALA A 109 14.86 0.51 9.62
CA ALA A 109 16.26 0.63 9.28
C ALA A 109 16.63 1.93 9.98
N PRO A 110 17.55 1.92 10.97
CA PRO A 110 18.01 3.16 11.56
C PRO A 110 18.37 4.06 10.37
N ALA A 111 18.10 5.36 10.50
CA ALA A 111 18.68 6.35 9.59
C ALA A 111 20.20 6.21 9.69
N ALA A 112 20.73 5.25 8.93
CA ALA A 112 22.13 4.98 8.82
C ALA A 112 22.69 6.12 7.96
N PRO A 113 23.84 6.69 8.36
CA PRO A 113 24.42 7.79 7.62
C PRO A 113 24.61 7.36 6.16
N ALA A 114 24.24 8.27 5.25
CA ALA A 114 24.40 8.09 3.81
C ALA A 114 25.85 7.70 3.47
N ALA A 115 26.07 6.42 3.18
CA ALA A 115 27.32 5.93 2.64
C ALA A 115 27.00 4.78 1.68
N GLY A 116 27.10 5.05 0.38
CA GLY A 116 26.93 4.00 -0.63
C GLY A 116 26.45 4.47 -2.00
N GLY A 117 26.84 5.68 -2.44
CA GLY A 117 26.80 6.00 -3.86
C GLY A 117 27.87 5.19 -4.59
N GLY A 118 27.47 4.11 -5.25
CA GLY A 118 28.35 3.30 -6.08
C GLY A 118 27.73 1.95 -6.37
N ASP A 119 27.32 1.74 -7.62
CA ASP A 119 26.73 0.52 -8.20
C ASP A 119 25.26 0.23 -7.85
N LEU A 120 24.38 1.17 -8.16
CA LEU A 120 22.97 0.82 -8.39
C LEU A 120 22.85 0.03 -9.70
N PRO A 121 22.05 -1.04 -9.75
CA PRO A 121 21.78 -1.77 -10.99
C PRO A 121 21.26 -0.83 -12.08
N PRO A 122 21.61 -1.04 -13.36
CA PRO A 122 21.15 -0.20 -14.46
C PRO A 122 19.61 -0.11 -14.53
N GLU A 123 18.90 -1.14 -14.08
CA GLU A 123 17.44 -1.17 -13.99
C GLU A 123 16.88 -0.10 -13.03
N CYS A 124 17.61 0.24 -11.96
CA CYS A 124 17.22 1.30 -11.03
C CYS A 124 17.52 2.70 -11.57
N ALA A 125 18.53 2.84 -12.41
CA ALA A 125 18.77 4.06 -13.17
C ALA A 125 17.68 4.27 -14.23
N GLU A 126 17.22 3.20 -14.90
CA GLU A 126 16.07 3.26 -15.82
C GLU A 126 14.78 3.66 -15.10
N TYR A 127 14.52 3.16 -13.89
CA TYR A 127 13.34 3.54 -13.11
C TYR A 127 13.32 5.04 -12.83
N LYS A 128 14.48 5.62 -12.45
CA LYS A 128 14.63 7.06 -12.26
C LYS A 128 14.32 7.83 -13.54
N ALA A 129 14.93 7.44 -14.64
CA ALA A 129 14.75 8.10 -15.93
C ALA A 129 13.27 8.05 -16.37
N ALA A 130 12.58 6.93 -16.14
CA ALA A 130 11.17 6.77 -16.45
C ALA A 130 10.27 7.67 -15.59
N ILE A 131 10.57 7.84 -14.30
CA ILE A 131 9.87 8.77 -13.41
C ILE A 131 10.14 10.23 -13.78
N GLU A 132 11.38 10.58 -14.14
CA GLU A 132 11.69 11.91 -14.65
C GLU A 132 10.97 12.21 -15.97
N ALA A 133 10.82 11.23 -16.86
CA ALA A 133 10.03 11.35 -18.07
C ALA A 133 8.54 11.57 -17.76
N LEU A 134 7.95 10.81 -16.84
CA LEU A 134 6.57 11.02 -16.40
C LEU A 134 6.36 12.36 -15.69
N SER A 135 7.37 12.85 -14.94
CA SER A 135 7.30 14.15 -14.28
C SER A 135 7.23 15.32 -15.26
N LYS A 136 7.63 15.10 -16.52
CA LYS A 136 7.52 16.07 -17.62
C LYS A 136 6.27 15.86 -18.48
N CYS A 137 5.49 14.80 -18.22
CA CYS A 137 4.30 14.49 -18.98
C CYS A 137 3.12 15.39 -18.56
N GLU A 138 2.79 16.38 -19.37
CA GLU A 138 1.68 17.31 -19.10
C GLU A 138 0.31 16.63 -19.09
N LYS A 139 0.18 15.46 -19.76
CA LYS A 139 -1.05 14.65 -19.78
C LYS A 139 -1.35 13.98 -18.43
N LEU A 140 -0.37 13.83 -17.53
CA LEU A 140 -0.61 13.39 -16.16
C LEU A 140 -0.96 14.58 -15.25
N PRO A 141 -1.93 14.45 -14.33
CA PRO A 141 -2.17 15.47 -13.32
C PRO A 141 -0.90 15.76 -12.49
N GLN A 142 -0.69 17.02 -12.11
CA GLN A 142 0.48 17.42 -11.32
C GLN A 142 0.59 16.62 -10.02
N ALA A 143 -0.54 16.41 -9.33
CA ALA A 143 -0.60 15.58 -8.13
C ALA A 143 -0.09 14.14 -8.37
N SER A 144 -0.37 13.55 -9.54
CA SER A 144 0.12 12.22 -9.90
C SER A 144 1.62 12.22 -10.19
N ARG A 145 2.13 13.27 -10.85
CA ARG A 145 3.56 13.45 -11.11
C ARG A 145 4.37 13.64 -9.82
N ASP A 146 3.85 14.47 -8.92
CA ASP A 146 4.47 14.74 -7.62
C ASP A 146 4.43 13.50 -6.73
N ALA A 147 3.32 12.75 -6.72
CA ALA A 147 3.22 11.49 -5.99
C ALA A 147 4.21 10.43 -6.50
N LEU A 148 4.39 10.32 -7.82
CA LEU A 148 5.38 9.41 -8.42
C LEU A 148 6.81 9.80 -8.04
N LYS A 149 7.12 11.10 -8.09
CA LYS A 149 8.43 11.62 -7.70
C LYS A 149 8.71 11.40 -6.21
N GLN A 150 7.73 11.67 -5.36
CA GLN A 150 7.84 11.46 -3.92
C GLN A 150 7.99 9.97 -3.57
N SER A 151 7.28 9.08 -4.27
CA SER A 151 7.43 7.62 -4.12
C SER A 151 8.83 7.15 -4.51
N TYR A 152 9.39 7.69 -5.60
CA TYR A 152 10.76 7.43 -6.02
C TYR A 152 11.79 7.90 -4.99
N GLU A 153 11.67 9.12 -4.48
CA GLU A 153 12.62 9.66 -3.50
C GLU A 153 12.60 8.84 -2.20
N GLN A 154 11.42 8.44 -1.73
CA GLN A 154 11.30 7.56 -0.56
C GLN A 154 11.94 6.19 -0.79
N THR A 155 11.75 5.62 -1.98
CA THR A 155 12.26 4.29 -2.33
C THR A 155 13.77 4.32 -2.59
N SER A 156 14.25 5.32 -3.30
CA SER A 156 15.67 5.50 -3.63
C SER A 156 16.54 5.86 -2.44
N ALA A 157 15.98 6.57 -1.45
CA ALA A 157 16.65 6.79 -0.17
C ALA A 157 16.99 5.48 0.55
N ALA A 158 16.13 4.46 0.45
CA ALA A 158 16.38 3.15 1.05
C ALA A 158 17.46 2.34 0.31
N TRP A 159 17.71 2.63 -0.98
CA TRP A 159 18.69 1.89 -1.80
C TRP A 159 20.12 2.05 -1.31
N ALA A 160 20.45 3.20 -0.72
CA ALA A 160 21.76 3.44 -0.12
C ALA A 160 22.06 2.49 1.07
N SER A 161 21.01 1.93 1.68
CA SER A 161 21.12 0.98 2.80
C SER A 161 21.05 -0.49 2.35
N VAL A 162 20.92 -0.76 1.05
CA VAL A 162 20.81 -2.13 0.53
C VAL A 162 22.21 -2.73 0.35
N PRO A 163 22.52 -3.85 1.04
CA PRO A 163 23.79 -4.55 0.87
C PRO A 163 23.89 -5.13 -0.55
N ALA A 164 25.11 -5.43 -1.00
CA ALA A 164 25.36 -5.94 -2.36
C ALA A 164 24.50 -7.17 -2.72
N GLU A 165 24.27 -8.08 -1.77
CA GLU A 165 23.39 -9.25 -1.92
C GLU A 165 21.92 -8.88 -2.22
N GLY A 166 21.44 -7.75 -1.71
CA GLY A 166 20.09 -7.23 -1.98
C GLY A 166 19.97 -6.49 -3.31
N ARG A 167 21.08 -6.13 -3.97
CA ARG A 167 21.06 -5.33 -5.20
C ARG A 167 20.49 -6.10 -6.40
N ALA A 168 20.63 -7.43 -6.44
CA ALA A 168 20.01 -8.25 -7.49
C ALA A 168 18.47 -8.29 -7.37
N ALA A 169 17.98 -8.43 -6.13
CA ALA A 169 16.55 -8.30 -5.84
C ALA A 169 16.05 -6.88 -6.14
N LEU A 170 16.88 -5.87 -5.85
CA LEU A 170 16.59 -4.48 -6.16
C LEU A 170 16.48 -4.23 -7.67
N GLY A 171 17.40 -4.78 -8.48
CA GLY A 171 17.33 -4.68 -9.94
C GLY A 171 16.03 -5.25 -10.51
N THR A 172 15.58 -6.39 -9.98
CA THR A 172 14.30 -7.01 -10.38
C THR A 172 13.10 -6.13 -9.98
N ALA A 173 13.11 -5.57 -8.77
CA ALA A 173 12.08 -4.65 -8.31
C ALA A 173 12.05 -3.35 -9.13
N CYS A 174 13.23 -2.77 -9.41
CA CYS A 174 13.38 -1.58 -10.24
C CYS A 174 12.89 -1.82 -11.67
N LYS A 175 13.16 -2.99 -12.25
CA LYS A 175 12.63 -3.37 -13.57
C LYS A 175 11.11 -3.44 -13.58
N SER A 176 10.50 -4.16 -12.63
CA SER A 176 9.04 -4.25 -12.51
C SER A 176 8.39 -2.87 -12.32
N ALA A 177 9.00 -2.02 -11.48
CA ALA A 177 8.54 -0.67 -11.26
C ALA A 177 8.71 0.22 -12.51
N THR A 178 9.81 0.04 -13.26
CA THR A 178 10.04 0.72 -14.54
C THR A 178 9.00 0.33 -15.58
N ASP A 179 8.64 -0.96 -15.68
CA ASP A 179 7.61 -1.42 -16.61
C ASP A 179 6.23 -0.82 -16.26
N ALA A 180 5.87 -0.77 -14.98
CA ALA A 180 4.63 -0.12 -14.52
C ALA A 180 4.61 1.40 -14.80
N VAL A 181 5.75 2.07 -14.62
CA VAL A 181 5.93 3.49 -14.95
C VAL A 181 5.86 3.71 -16.47
N LYS A 182 6.50 2.86 -17.27
CA LYS A 182 6.43 2.91 -18.74
C LYS A 182 5.01 2.66 -19.24
N GLN A 183 4.24 1.78 -18.59
CA GLN A 183 2.82 1.58 -18.89
C GLN A 183 1.99 2.83 -18.58
N SER A 184 2.28 3.52 -17.47
CA SER A 184 1.66 4.82 -17.15
C SER A 184 2.10 5.91 -18.14
N ALA A 185 3.34 5.83 -18.65
CA ALA A 185 3.89 6.72 -19.66
C ALA A 185 3.35 6.44 -21.07
N ALA A 186 2.68 5.31 -21.31
CA ALA A 186 1.97 5.08 -22.56
C ALA A 186 0.86 6.12 -22.77
N ALA A 187 0.27 6.64 -21.68
CA ALA A 187 -0.67 7.76 -21.75
C ALA A 187 0.00 9.10 -22.10
N CYS A 188 1.33 9.17 -22.03
CA CYS A 188 2.12 10.36 -22.30
C CYS A 188 2.62 10.46 -23.75
N ASN A 189 2.79 9.32 -24.43
CA ASN A 189 3.09 9.27 -25.86
C ASN A 189 1.87 9.66 -26.73
#